data_AF-A0A4R6M0N2-F1
#
_entry.id   AF-A0A4R6M0N2-F1
#
_cell.length_a   1.000
_cell.length_b   1.000
_cell.length_c   1.000
_cell.angle_alpha   90.00
_cell.angle_beta   90.00
_cell.angle_gamma   90.00
#
_symmetry.space_group_name_H-M   'P 1'
#
loop_
_entity.id
_entity.type
_entity.pdbx_description
1 polymer ?
#
loop_
_entity_poly.entity_id
_entity_poly.type
_entity_poly.pdbx_seq_one_letter_code
_entity_poly.pdbx_strand_id
1 'polypeptide(L)'
;MDFYLIIFFLFAGILLGFKLDQENNFVKFADLITKVGLVILLLVMGANLGSNNQIVLQLGEIGFQAFAFAAASIIFSLLAVIIFVKIFNLNNLLLGAGPETEAEIKNQNPEKTQKADNKMSILIFASVVSGILVGYFLLNGSDLVWLDSLTNYSLAVLLFGVGIDIGASREILKDLKLLGWKLVLIPILIASGSILGTVLTGSIFGFAAGESAAVGAGFGWYSLSGVLISKLHSAELGSLAFLTNVFRELLTVMILPLVAKYFGSLAVIAPGGATTMDVTLPLVKEAGGEAVVIPAFVSGAVLSSLVPLLVPLFLNI
;
A
#
# COMPACT_ATOMS: atom_id res chain seq x y z
N MET A 1 -6.58 11.25 16.87
CA MET A 1 -5.33 11.86 16.38
C MET A 1 -5.68 12.65 15.14
N ASP A 2 -5.43 13.94 15.16
CA ASP A 2 -5.91 14.84 14.12
C ASP A 2 -4.95 14.87 12.93
N PHE A 3 -5.43 15.32 11.78
CA PHE A 3 -4.66 15.41 10.52
C PHE A 3 -3.29 16.06 10.71
N TYR A 4 -3.20 17.16 11.46
CA TYR A 4 -1.93 17.86 11.71
C TYR A 4 -0.90 17.01 12.47
N LEU A 5 -1.34 16.12 13.37
CA LEU A 5 -0.45 15.22 14.10
C LEU A 5 0.09 14.12 13.19
N ILE A 6 -0.74 13.59 12.27
CA ILE A 6 -0.30 12.63 11.24
C ILE A 6 0.84 13.23 10.42
N ILE A 7 0.61 14.43 9.88
CA ILE A 7 1.60 15.14 9.07
C ILE A 7 2.85 15.44 9.92
N PHE A 8 2.68 15.89 11.16
CA PHE A 8 3.80 16.16 12.06
C PHE A 8 4.69 14.94 12.30
N PHE A 9 4.13 13.79 12.71
CA PHE A 9 4.92 12.59 12.98
C PHE A 9 5.59 12.04 11.71
N LEU A 10 4.87 12.04 10.58
CA LEU A 10 5.42 11.61 9.31
C LEU A 10 6.63 12.49 8.89
N PHE A 11 6.44 13.81 8.85
CA PHE A 11 7.51 14.73 8.42
C PHE A 11 8.66 14.82 9.43
N ALA A 12 8.39 14.73 10.73
CA ALA A 12 9.44 14.63 11.74
C ALA A 12 10.31 13.38 11.52
N GLY A 13 9.67 12.24 11.20
CA GLY A 13 10.35 11.02 10.82
C GLY A 13 11.21 11.21 9.56
N ILE A 14 10.65 11.78 8.50
CA ILE A 14 11.36 12.05 7.23
C ILE A 14 12.58 12.93 7.44
N LEU A 15 12.45 14.04 8.17
CA LEU A 15 13.55 14.97 8.43
C LEU A 15 14.69 14.31 9.22
N LEU A 16 14.34 13.43 10.17
CA LEU A 16 15.32 12.69 10.95
C LEU A 16 15.98 11.59 10.11
N GLY A 17 15.17 10.79 9.40
CA GLY A 17 15.64 9.75 8.49
C GLY A 17 16.54 10.29 7.39
N PHE A 18 16.27 11.50 6.89
CA PHE A 18 17.11 12.13 5.87
C PHE A 18 18.55 12.34 6.32
N LYS A 19 18.84 12.41 7.63
CA LYS A 19 20.21 12.55 8.16
C LYS A 19 20.89 11.21 8.41
N LEU A 20 20.18 10.10 8.25
CA LEU A 20 20.63 8.75 8.58
C LEU A 20 20.74 7.91 7.30
N ASP A 21 21.73 7.03 7.26
CA ASP A 21 21.82 6.03 6.21
C ASP A 21 20.99 4.79 6.58
N GLN A 22 20.47 4.07 5.59
CA GLN A 22 19.67 2.84 5.74
C GLN A 22 20.34 1.79 6.66
N GLU A 23 21.67 1.69 6.65
CA GLU A 23 22.40 0.73 7.48
C GLU A 23 22.48 1.11 8.97
N ASN A 24 22.11 2.33 9.35
CA ASN A 24 22.22 2.85 10.70
C ASN A 24 21.34 2.04 11.68
N ASN A 25 21.90 1.73 12.85
CA ASN A 25 21.20 0.99 13.90
C ASN A 25 19.90 1.66 14.34
N PHE A 26 19.82 2.99 14.27
CA PHE A 26 18.61 3.74 14.58
C PHE A 26 17.49 3.49 13.56
N VAL A 27 17.82 3.41 12.27
CA VAL A 27 16.83 3.10 11.21
C VAL A 27 16.31 1.67 11.37
N LYS A 28 17.21 0.71 11.64
CA LYS A 28 16.82 -0.69 11.94
C LYS A 28 15.94 -0.80 13.18
N PHE A 29 16.22 -0.01 14.22
CA PHE A 29 15.40 0.07 15.42
C PHE A 29 14.03 0.70 15.13
N ALA A 30 13.98 1.77 14.33
CA ALA A 30 12.73 2.39 13.90
C ALA A 30 11.86 1.42 13.07
N ASP A 31 12.45 0.62 12.18
CA ASP A 31 11.75 -0.44 11.44
C ASP A 31 11.15 -1.50 12.37
N LEU A 32 11.90 -1.97 13.37
CA LEU A 32 11.39 -2.89 14.39
C LEU A 32 10.20 -2.29 15.16
N ILE A 33 10.32 -1.04 15.60
CA ILE A 33 9.25 -0.32 16.28
C ILE A 33 8.02 -0.17 15.38
N THR A 34 8.22 0.13 14.09
CA THR A 34 7.14 0.26 13.11
C THR A 34 6.38 -1.05 12.96
N LYS A 35 7.10 -2.17 12.88
CA LYS A 35 6.49 -3.51 12.82
C LYS A 35 5.68 -3.79 14.08
N VAL A 36 6.22 -3.57 15.27
CA VAL A 36 5.49 -3.77 16.53
C VAL A 36 4.25 -2.86 16.61
N GLY A 37 4.42 -1.59 16.25
CA GLY A 37 3.33 -0.61 16.19
C GLY A 37 2.21 -1.07 15.26
N LEU A 38 2.57 -1.59 14.08
CA LEU A 38 1.63 -2.17 13.11
C LEU A 38 0.84 -3.35 13.69
N VAL A 39 1.51 -4.30 14.36
CA VAL A 39 0.83 -5.48 14.95
C VAL A 39 -0.20 -5.06 15.99
N ILE A 40 0.20 -4.19 16.93
CA ILE A 40 -0.69 -3.68 17.99
C ILE A 40 -1.89 -2.99 17.35
N LEU A 41 -1.65 -2.22 16.30
CA LEU A 41 -2.66 -1.41 15.68
C LEU A 41 -3.63 -2.24 14.81
N LEU A 42 -3.17 -3.31 14.16
CA LEU A 42 -4.04 -4.31 13.52
C LEU A 42 -4.88 -5.10 14.53
N LEU A 43 -4.29 -5.46 15.68
CA LEU A 43 -5.03 -6.07 16.79
C LEU A 43 -6.16 -5.16 17.27
N VAL A 44 -5.86 -3.88 17.50
CA VAL A 44 -6.85 -2.89 17.97
C VAL A 44 -7.92 -2.62 16.91
N MET A 45 -7.56 -2.54 15.63
CA MET A 45 -8.52 -2.40 14.54
C MET A 45 -9.43 -3.63 14.44
N GLY A 46 -8.87 -4.84 14.54
CA GLY A 46 -9.65 -6.07 14.60
C GLY A 46 -10.61 -6.08 15.80
N ALA A 47 -10.15 -5.63 16.96
CA ALA A 47 -10.98 -5.53 18.16
C ALA A 47 -12.15 -4.55 17.99
N ASN A 48 -11.92 -3.41 17.34
CA ASN A 48 -12.99 -2.46 16.99
C ASN A 48 -13.98 -3.05 15.96
N LEU A 49 -13.49 -3.81 14.98
CA LEU A 49 -14.36 -4.52 14.03
C LEU A 49 -15.25 -5.54 14.75
N GLY A 50 -14.65 -6.35 15.63
CA GLY A 50 -15.33 -7.43 16.33
C GLY A 50 -16.32 -6.95 17.40
N SER A 51 -16.06 -5.81 18.04
CA SER A 51 -16.96 -5.24 19.06
C SER A 51 -18.16 -4.51 18.48
N ASN A 52 -18.13 -4.15 17.18
CA ASN A 52 -19.23 -3.48 16.51
C ASN A 52 -20.14 -4.47 15.79
N ASN A 53 -21.26 -4.82 16.44
CA ASN A 53 -22.25 -5.75 15.90
C ASN A 53 -22.82 -5.32 14.55
N GLN A 54 -22.94 -4.02 14.24
CA GLN A 54 -23.43 -3.56 12.94
C GLN A 54 -22.44 -3.91 11.82
N ILE A 55 -21.14 -3.73 12.07
CA ILE A 55 -20.09 -4.06 11.11
C ILE A 55 -20.01 -5.57 10.88
N VAL A 56 -20.06 -6.37 11.95
CA VAL A 56 -20.02 -7.83 11.84
C VAL A 56 -21.21 -8.36 11.03
N LEU A 57 -22.41 -7.78 11.23
CA LEU A 57 -23.61 -8.17 10.48
C LEU A 57 -23.57 -7.74 9.01
N GLN A 58 -22.90 -6.64 8.70
CA GLN A 58 -22.77 -6.11 7.33
C GLN A 58 -21.49 -6.59 6.61
N LEU A 59 -20.72 -7.49 7.21
CA LEU A 59 -19.42 -7.91 6.67
C LEU A 59 -19.51 -8.49 5.25
N GLY A 60 -20.62 -9.17 4.92
CA GLY A 60 -20.87 -9.65 3.56
C GLY A 60 -21.02 -8.53 2.53
N GLU A 61 -21.69 -7.43 2.89
CA GLU A 61 -21.85 -6.26 2.04
C GLU A 61 -20.53 -5.50 1.88
N ILE A 62 -19.81 -5.26 2.98
CA ILE A 62 -18.49 -4.63 2.97
C ILE A 62 -17.53 -5.46 2.10
N GLY A 63 -17.56 -6.79 2.21
CA GLY A 63 -16.74 -7.69 1.41
C GLY A 63 -17.04 -7.58 -0.09
N PHE A 64 -18.31 -7.54 -0.48
CA PHE A 64 -18.70 -7.37 -1.88
C PHE A 64 -18.28 -5.99 -2.43
N GLN A 65 -18.54 -4.92 -1.68
CA GLN A 65 -18.12 -3.57 -2.03
C GLN A 65 -16.59 -3.50 -2.17
N ALA A 66 -15.85 -4.05 -1.21
CA ALA A 66 -14.39 -4.09 -1.22
C ALA A 66 -13.84 -4.82 -2.45
N PHE A 67 -14.43 -5.95 -2.82
CA PHE A 67 -14.06 -6.68 -4.02
C PHE A 67 -14.29 -5.85 -5.29
N ALA A 68 -15.44 -5.17 -5.38
CA ALA A 68 -15.76 -4.30 -6.51
C ALA A 68 -14.78 -3.11 -6.61
N PHE A 69 -14.47 -2.44 -5.50
CA PHE A 69 -13.47 -1.39 -5.42
C PHE A 69 -12.08 -1.90 -5.84
N ALA A 70 -11.69 -3.09 -5.38
CA ALA A 70 -10.41 -3.69 -5.72
C ALA A 70 -10.29 -3.95 -7.22
N ALA A 71 -11.29 -4.60 -7.80
CA ALA A 71 -11.35 -4.89 -9.24
C ALA A 71 -11.31 -3.61 -10.07
N ALA A 72 -12.11 -2.60 -9.71
CA ALA A 72 -12.12 -1.32 -10.41
C ALA A 72 -10.77 -0.59 -10.30
N SER A 73 -10.16 -0.56 -9.11
CA SER A 73 -8.85 0.06 -8.92
C SER A 73 -7.79 -0.56 -9.84
N ILE A 74 -7.77 -1.90 -9.95
CA ILE A 74 -6.88 -2.64 -10.85
C ILE A 74 -7.18 -2.31 -12.31
N ILE A 75 -8.44 -2.39 -12.73
CA ILE A 75 -8.83 -2.17 -14.13
C ILE A 75 -8.41 -0.77 -14.59
N PHE A 76 -8.72 0.25 -13.81
CA PHE A 76 -8.40 1.63 -14.18
C PHE A 76 -6.89 1.92 -14.11
N SER A 77 -6.16 1.40 -13.12
CA SER A 77 -4.70 1.49 -13.08
C SER A 77 -4.07 0.80 -14.31
N LEU A 78 -4.56 -0.39 -14.66
CA LEU A 78 -4.05 -1.18 -15.78
C LEU A 78 -4.33 -0.47 -17.11
N LEU A 79 -5.55 0.04 -17.32
CA LEU A 79 -5.91 0.81 -18.51
C LEU A 79 -5.02 2.06 -18.67
N ALA A 80 -4.78 2.81 -17.58
CA ALA A 80 -3.92 3.99 -17.62
C ALA A 80 -2.49 3.65 -18.07
N VAL A 81 -1.91 2.57 -17.52
CA VAL A 81 -0.57 2.11 -17.90
C VAL A 81 -0.53 1.58 -19.33
N ILE A 82 -1.51 0.78 -19.77
CA ILE A 82 -1.58 0.25 -21.14
C ILE A 82 -1.66 1.38 -22.16
N ILE A 83 -2.55 2.35 -21.94
CA ILE A 83 -2.72 3.51 -22.83
C ILE A 83 -1.39 4.28 -22.93
N PHE A 84 -0.74 4.53 -21.79
CA PHE A 84 0.53 5.23 -21.76
C PHE A 84 1.64 4.47 -22.50
N VAL A 85 1.81 3.17 -22.22
CA VAL A 85 2.82 2.33 -22.87
C VAL A 85 2.61 2.29 -24.38
N LYS A 86 1.37 2.22 -24.85
CA LYS A 86 1.02 2.20 -26.27
C LYS A 86 1.28 3.55 -26.95
N ILE A 87 0.92 4.67 -26.31
CA ILE A 87 1.14 6.02 -26.85
C ILE A 87 2.63 6.32 -27.00
N PHE A 88 3.44 5.98 -26.01
CA PHE A 88 4.87 6.31 -25.99
C PHE A 88 5.78 5.20 -26.53
N ASN A 89 5.19 4.11 -27.04
CA ASN A 89 5.86 2.92 -27.56
C ASN A 89 6.95 2.38 -26.60
N LEU A 90 6.61 2.34 -25.31
CA LEU A 90 7.56 2.04 -24.23
C LEU A 90 7.96 0.56 -24.13
N ASN A 91 7.32 -0.32 -24.90
CA ASN A 91 7.71 -1.73 -25.00
C ASN A 91 9.18 -1.90 -25.43
N ASN A 92 9.72 -0.95 -26.21
CA ASN A 92 11.13 -0.95 -26.62
C ASN A 92 12.06 -0.32 -25.57
N LEU A 93 11.55 0.40 -24.56
CA LEU A 93 12.38 1.07 -23.55
C LEU A 93 13.03 0.04 -22.60
N LEU A 94 12.29 -1.00 -22.22
CA LEU A 94 12.84 -2.10 -21.41
C LEU A 94 13.81 -2.99 -22.20
N LEU A 95 13.62 -3.12 -23.52
CA LEU A 95 14.55 -3.83 -24.41
C LEU A 95 15.81 -2.99 -24.74
N GLY A 96 15.78 -1.69 -24.46
CA GLY A 96 16.87 -0.73 -24.73
C GLY A 96 17.68 -0.31 -23.50
N ALA A 97 17.33 -0.82 -22.30
CA ALA A 97 18.22 -0.75 -21.14
C ALA A 97 19.40 -1.67 -21.43
N GLY A 98 20.46 -1.11 -22.00
CA GLY A 98 21.65 -1.87 -22.37
C GLY A 98 22.29 -2.56 -21.16
N PRO A 99 23.22 -3.50 -21.40
CA PRO A 99 23.88 -4.30 -20.36
C PRO A 99 24.57 -3.46 -19.27
N GLU A 100 24.87 -2.18 -19.53
CA GLU A 100 25.43 -1.23 -18.56
C GLU A 100 24.42 -0.81 -17.48
N THR A 101 23.17 -0.54 -17.86
CA THR A 101 22.08 -0.23 -16.91
C THR A 101 21.74 -1.47 -16.08
N GLU A 102 21.73 -2.65 -16.72
CA GLU A 102 21.56 -3.92 -16.02
C GLU A 102 22.72 -4.22 -15.05
N ALA A 103 23.97 -3.91 -15.42
CA ALA A 103 25.14 -4.15 -14.58
C ALA A 103 25.26 -3.19 -13.39
N GLU A 104 24.94 -1.90 -13.55
CA GLU A 104 24.88 -0.96 -12.41
C GLU A 104 23.77 -1.34 -11.42
N ILE A 105 22.60 -1.74 -11.93
CA ILE A 105 21.46 -2.20 -11.13
C ILE A 105 21.75 -3.52 -10.42
N LYS A 106 22.38 -4.49 -11.10
CA LYS A 106 22.74 -5.79 -10.52
C LYS A 106 23.77 -5.67 -9.40
N ASN A 107 24.63 -4.64 -9.46
CA ASN A 107 25.56 -4.30 -8.39
C ASN A 107 24.89 -3.62 -7.18
N GLN A 108 23.80 -2.88 -7.39
CA GLN A 108 23.04 -2.24 -6.30
C GLN A 108 22.11 -3.23 -5.58
N ASN A 109 21.59 -4.22 -6.28
CA ASN A 109 20.78 -5.30 -5.70
C ASN A 109 21.33 -6.67 -6.15
N PRO A 110 22.39 -7.20 -5.49
CA PRO A 110 22.88 -8.53 -5.79
C PRO A 110 21.76 -9.53 -5.53
N GLU A 111 21.47 -10.37 -6.52
CA GLU A 111 20.42 -11.42 -6.56
C GLU A 111 20.06 -11.99 -5.19
N LYS A 112 19.26 -11.26 -4.40
CA LYS A 112 18.54 -11.84 -3.28
C LYS A 112 17.35 -12.51 -3.93
N THR A 113 17.45 -13.83 -4.09
CA THR A 113 16.26 -14.65 -4.28
C THR A 113 15.39 -14.40 -3.06
N GLN A 114 14.48 -13.43 -3.17
CA GLN A 114 13.68 -12.91 -2.08
C GLN A 114 12.60 -13.96 -1.83
N LYS A 115 12.96 -14.97 -1.05
CA LYS A 115 12.04 -16.00 -0.59
C LYS A 115 10.94 -15.26 0.18
N ALA A 116 9.69 -15.42 -0.25
CA ALA A 116 8.55 -14.78 0.40
C ALA A 116 8.60 -15.03 1.91
N ASP A 117 8.78 -13.96 2.70
CA ASP A 117 8.79 -14.06 4.15
C ASP A 117 7.35 -14.11 4.66
N ASN A 118 6.79 -15.31 4.58
CA ASN A 118 5.40 -15.57 4.95
C ASN A 118 5.14 -15.31 6.44
N LYS A 119 6.17 -15.16 7.28
CA LYS A 119 6.01 -14.93 8.73
C LYS A 119 5.27 -13.63 9.01
N MET A 120 5.60 -12.56 8.29
CA MET A 120 4.97 -11.25 8.49
C MET A 120 3.51 -11.29 8.06
N SER A 121 3.20 -11.88 6.90
CA SER A 121 1.83 -12.03 6.42
C SER A 121 0.97 -12.88 7.36
N ILE A 122 1.51 -13.99 7.87
CA ILE A 122 0.82 -14.82 8.88
C ILE A 122 0.56 -14.02 10.15
N LEU A 123 1.53 -13.22 10.59
CA LEU A 123 1.42 -12.43 11.81
C LEU A 123 0.42 -11.26 11.67
N ILE A 124 0.34 -10.63 10.49
CA ILE A 124 -0.72 -9.65 10.17
C ILE A 124 -2.10 -10.34 10.17
N PHE A 125 -2.23 -11.48 9.51
CA PHE A 125 -3.50 -12.20 9.49
C PHE A 125 -3.92 -12.64 10.91
N ALA A 126 -2.99 -13.20 11.67
CA ALA A 126 -3.22 -13.62 13.04
C ALA A 126 -3.59 -12.44 13.96
N SER A 127 -2.95 -11.27 13.80
CA SER A 127 -3.25 -10.08 14.60
C SER A 127 -4.67 -9.57 14.33
N VAL A 128 -5.10 -9.53 13.06
CA VAL A 128 -6.47 -9.12 12.73
C VAL A 128 -7.49 -10.11 13.27
N VAL A 129 -7.31 -11.42 13.03
CA VAL A 129 -8.26 -12.45 13.50
C VAL A 129 -8.35 -12.49 15.02
N SER A 130 -7.21 -12.45 15.72
CA SER A 130 -7.21 -12.40 17.19
C SER A 130 -7.85 -11.12 17.72
N GLY A 131 -7.62 -9.98 17.07
CA GLY A 131 -8.31 -8.72 17.34
C GLY A 131 -9.82 -8.89 17.26
N ILE A 132 -10.34 -9.42 16.14
CA ILE A 132 -11.78 -9.64 15.93
C ILE A 132 -12.37 -10.53 17.02
N LEU A 133 -11.71 -11.65 17.34
CA LEU A 133 -12.19 -12.57 18.38
C LEU A 133 -12.21 -11.89 19.76
N VAL A 134 -11.16 -11.15 20.11
CA VAL A 134 -11.11 -10.38 21.37
C VAL A 134 -12.22 -9.33 21.40
N GLY A 135 -12.41 -8.58 20.31
CA GLY A 135 -13.47 -7.59 20.18
C GLY A 135 -14.86 -8.17 20.39
N TYR A 136 -15.14 -9.27 19.70
CA TYR A 136 -16.45 -9.93 19.71
C TYR A 136 -16.76 -10.62 21.04
N PHE A 137 -15.80 -11.35 21.63
CA PHE A 137 -16.07 -12.12 22.85
C PHE A 137 -15.86 -11.33 24.14
N LEU A 138 -14.88 -10.41 24.19
CA LEU A 138 -14.44 -9.79 25.43
C LEU A 138 -14.83 -8.32 25.56
N LEU A 139 -15.05 -7.61 24.46
CA LEU A 139 -15.22 -6.15 24.46
C LEU A 139 -16.65 -5.67 24.14
N ASN A 140 -17.56 -6.60 23.84
CA ASN A 140 -18.97 -6.31 23.62
C ASN A 140 -19.59 -5.57 24.83
N GLY A 141 -19.90 -4.27 24.64
CA GLY A 141 -20.55 -3.42 25.66
C GLY A 141 -19.62 -2.69 26.63
N SER A 142 -18.30 -2.66 26.39
CA SER A 142 -17.31 -1.96 27.23
C SER A 142 -16.93 -0.57 26.70
N ASP A 143 -16.57 0.37 27.57
CA ASP A 143 -16.07 1.70 27.17
C ASP A 143 -14.73 1.58 26.43
N LEU A 144 -14.73 1.86 25.14
CA LEU A 144 -13.59 1.65 24.23
C LEU A 144 -12.54 2.78 24.26
N VAL A 145 -12.58 3.67 25.26
CA VAL A 145 -11.72 4.88 25.34
C VAL A 145 -10.22 4.54 25.31
N TRP A 146 -9.83 3.43 25.94
CA TRP A 146 -8.44 2.96 25.97
C TRP A 146 -7.97 2.40 24.63
N LEU A 147 -8.86 1.81 23.81
CA LEU A 147 -8.53 1.41 22.43
C LEU A 147 -8.25 2.63 21.55
N ASP A 148 -8.98 3.73 21.76
CA ASP A 148 -8.74 4.96 21.00
C ASP A 148 -7.35 5.55 21.27
N SER A 149 -6.96 5.61 22.55
CA SER A 149 -5.63 6.06 22.97
C SER A 149 -4.54 5.15 22.44
N LEU A 150 -4.72 3.83 22.53
CA LEU A 150 -3.75 2.87 22.01
C LEU A 150 -3.59 3.01 20.49
N THR A 151 -4.70 3.18 19.75
CA THR A 151 -4.67 3.46 18.31
C THR A 151 -3.87 4.73 18.00
N ASN A 152 -4.11 5.82 18.74
CA ASN A 152 -3.42 7.09 18.52
C ASN A 152 -1.90 6.95 18.71
N TYR A 153 -1.46 6.33 19.80
CA TYR A 153 -0.03 6.14 20.07
C TYR A 153 0.62 5.19 19.07
N SER A 154 -0.01 4.05 18.77
CA SER A 154 0.53 3.10 17.79
C SER A 154 0.60 3.70 16.39
N LEU A 155 -0.38 4.51 16.00
CA LEU A 155 -0.38 5.19 14.70
C LEU A 155 0.70 6.27 14.62
N ALA A 156 0.90 7.05 15.69
CA ALA A 156 1.98 8.03 15.76
C ALA A 156 3.36 7.38 15.62
N VAL A 157 3.58 6.28 16.35
CA VAL A 157 4.80 5.49 16.29
C VAL A 157 5.03 4.91 14.89
N LEU A 158 3.98 4.34 14.29
CA LEU A 158 4.03 3.80 12.94
C LEU A 158 4.38 4.89 11.93
N LEU A 159 3.70 6.03 11.94
CA LEU A 159 3.93 7.13 10.99
C LEU A 159 5.32 7.74 11.14
N PHE A 160 5.81 7.87 12.37
CA PHE A 160 7.17 8.34 12.63
C PHE A 160 8.21 7.37 12.06
N GLY A 161 8.05 6.07 12.30
CA GLY A 161 8.95 5.05 11.79
C GLY A 161 8.90 4.92 10.26
N VAL A 162 7.70 4.93 9.66
CA VAL A 162 7.52 5.02 8.20
C VAL A 162 8.18 6.29 7.65
N GLY A 163 8.05 7.42 8.34
CA GLY A 163 8.73 8.65 7.96
C GLY A 163 10.26 8.50 7.96
N ILE A 164 10.84 7.86 8.98
CA ILE A 164 12.28 7.58 9.03
C ILE A 164 12.72 6.72 7.85
N ASP A 165 11.98 5.65 7.53
CA ASP A 165 12.31 4.75 6.43
C ASP A 165 12.28 5.47 5.07
N ILE A 166 11.24 6.28 4.83
CA ILE A 166 11.15 7.15 3.64
C ILE A 166 12.33 8.13 3.59
N GLY A 167 12.65 8.77 4.71
CA GLY A 167 13.75 9.74 4.79
C GLY A 167 15.13 9.12 4.57
N ALA A 168 15.37 7.92 5.10
CA ALA A 168 16.65 7.22 5.01
C ALA A 168 16.88 6.55 3.63
N SER A 169 15.80 6.36 2.85
CA SER A 169 15.83 5.70 1.54
C SER A 169 16.36 6.57 0.40
N ARG A 170 17.58 7.10 0.57
CA ARG A 170 18.26 7.95 -0.43
C ARG A 170 18.54 7.23 -1.76
N GLU A 171 18.61 5.90 -1.74
CA GLU A 171 18.83 5.08 -2.94
C GLU A 171 17.62 5.15 -3.88
N ILE A 172 16.40 5.13 -3.35
CA ILE A 172 15.17 5.29 -4.14
C ILE A 172 15.21 6.59 -4.95
N LEU A 173 15.70 7.68 -4.36
CA LEU A 173 15.85 8.98 -5.05
C LEU A 173 16.94 8.98 -6.14
N LYS A 174 17.97 8.13 -6.00
CA LYS A 174 19.01 7.95 -7.02
C LYS A 174 18.48 7.09 -8.16
N ASP A 175 17.79 6.00 -7.84
CA ASP A 175 17.20 5.07 -8.81
C ASP A 175 16.13 5.77 -9.66
N LEU A 176 15.32 6.64 -9.05
CA LEU A 176 14.38 7.50 -9.78
C LEU A 176 15.07 8.40 -10.82
N LYS A 177 16.29 8.89 -10.55
CA LYS A 177 17.04 9.72 -11.51
C LYS A 177 17.61 8.90 -12.66
N LEU A 178 17.92 7.62 -12.42
CA LEU A 178 18.50 6.71 -13.41
C LEU A 178 17.45 6.17 -14.39
N LEU A 179 16.21 5.97 -13.95
CA LEU A 179 15.13 5.33 -14.73
C LEU A 179 14.48 6.23 -15.81
N GLY A 180 14.85 7.51 -15.86
CA GLY A 180 14.28 8.47 -16.80
C GLY A 180 12.83 8.88 -16.46
N TRP A 181 12.46 10.10 -16.84
CA TRP A 181 11.17 10.71 -16.48
C TRP A 181 9.93 9.88 -16.90
N LYS A 182 10.05 9.06 -17.93
CA LYS A 182 8.94 8.23 -18.44
C LYS A 182 8.56 7.10 -17.48
N LEU A 183 9.51 6.54 -16.73
CA LEU A 183 9.24 5.48 -15.75
C LEU A 183 8.67 6.04 -14.44
N VAL A 184 9.01 7.29 -14.09
CA VAL A 184 8.41 8.00 -12.95
C VAL A 184 6.90 8.24 -13.13
N LEU A 185 6.41 8.27 -14.38
CA LEU A 185 4.98 8.43 -14.65
C LEU A 185 4.15 7.17 -14.33
N ILE A 186 4.76 5.98 -14.29
CA ILE A 186 4.04 4.72 -14.00
C ILE A 186 3.30 4.76 -12.66
N PRO A 187 3.95 5.05 -11.51
CA PRO A 187 3.23 5.13 -10.23
C PRO A 187 2.15 6.21 -10.23
N ILE A 188 2.34 7.34 -10.93
CA ILE A 188 1.32 8.39 -11.02
C ILE A 188 0.09 7.89 -11.77
N LEU A 189 0.28 7.19 -12.90
CA LEU A 189 -0.82 6.59 -13.67
C LEU A 189 -1.56 5.53 -12.87
N ILE A 190 -0.82 4.68 -12.15
CA ILE A 190 -1.41 3.67 -11.27
C ILE A 190 -2.23 4.35 -10.18
N ALA A 191 -1.69 5.39 -9.54
CA ALA A 191 -2.39 6.13 -8.49
C ALA A 191 -3.68 6.77 -9.01
N SER A 192 -3.59 7.52 -10.12
CA SER A 192 -4.74 8.18 -10.73
C SER A 192 -5.80 7.18 -11.18
N GLY A 193 -5.40 6.07 -11.80
CA GLY A 193 -6.32 5.01 -12.19
C GLY A 193 -6.99 4.35 -10.99
N SER A 194 -6.23 4.04 -9.94
CA SER A 194 -6.74 3.43 -8.71
C SER A 194 -7.82 4.29 -8.06
N ILE A 195 -7.52 5.58 -7.88
CA ILE A 195 -8.44 6.58 -7.29
C ILE A 195 -9.67 6.77 -8.17
N LEU A 196 -9.48 6.91 -9.49
CA LEU A 196 -10.61 7.09 -10.41
C LEU A 196 -11.54 5.86 -10.38
N GLY A 197 -10.97 4.66 -10.42
CA GLY A 197 -11.74 3.42 -10.38
C GLY A 197 -12.56 3.28 -9.09
N THR A 198 -11.98 3.62 -7.93
CA THR A 198 -12.72 3.57 -6.67
C THR A 198 -13.74 4.70 -6.54
N VAL A 199 -13.46 5.92 -7.01
CA VAL A 199 -14.45 7.02 -7.00
C VAL A 199 -15.67 6.68 -7.86
N LEU A 200 -15.47 6.14 -9.06
CA LEU A 200 -16.56 5.72 -9.92
C LEU A 200 -17.37 4.58 -9.28
N THR A 201 -16.69 3.57 -8.73
CA THR A 201 -17.36 2.45 -8.05
C THR A 201 -18.10 2.90 -6.79
N GLY A 202 -17.50 3.78 -6.01
CA GLY A 202 -18.10 4.33 -4.79
C GLY A 202 -19.34 5.14 -5.06
N SER A 203 -19.40 5.90 -6.15
CA SER A 203 -20.61 6.61 -6.57
C SER A 203 -21.79 5.68 -6.86
N ILE A 204 -21.53 4.44 -7.33
CA ILE A 204 -22.56 3.42 -7.55
C ILE A 204 -23.10 2.90 -6.21
N PHE A 205 -22.23 2.75 -5.21
CA PHE A 205 -22.58 2.29 -3.87
C PHE A 205 -23.02 3.41 -2.92
N GLY A 206 -23.02 4.67 -3.38
CA GLY A 206 -23.47 5.83 -2.58
C GLY A 206 -22.42 6.42 -1.63
N PHE A 207 -21.15 6.07 -1.78
CA PHE A 207 -20.05 6.69 -1.01
C PHE A 207 -19.73 8.08 -1.53
N ALA A 208 -19.26 8.96 -0.64
CA ALA A 208 -18.72 10.25 -1.03
C ALA A 208 -17.44 10.07 -1.87
N ALA A 209 -17.16 11.05 -2.72
CA ALA A 209 -15.98 11.00 -3.58
C ALA A 209 -14.67 10.98 -2.76
N GLY A 210 -14.59 11.75 -1.68
CA GLY A 210 -13.43 11.78 -0.77
C GLY A 210 -13.17 10.43 -0.09
N GLU A 211 -14.22 9.79 0.44
CA GLU A 211 -14.16 8.44 1.03
C GLU A 211 -13.64 7.41 0.02
N SER A 212 -14.21 7.44 -1.18
CA SER A 212 -13.88 6.50 -2.25
C SER A 212 -12.46 6.71 -2.78
N ALA A 213 -12.04 7.96 -2.90
CA ALA A 213 -10.68 8.33 -3.28
C ALA A 213 -9.67 7.89 -2.21
N ALA A 214 -9.99 8.04 -0.93
CA ALA A 214 -9.15 7.58 0.17
C ALA A 214 -8.96 6.05 0.15
N VAL A 215 -10.04 5.27 -0.10
CA VAL A 215 -9.96 3.82 -0.28
C VAL A 215 -9.00 3.46 -1.44
N GLY A 216 -9.15 4.13 -2.59
CA GLY A 216 -8.31 3.92 -3.77
C GLY A 216 -6.86 4.38 -3.60
N ALA A 217 -6.62 5.35 -2.71
CA ALA A 217 -5.30 5.87 -2.35
C ALA A 217 -4.52 4.94 -1.41
N GLY A 218 -5.10 3.81 -0.98
CA GLY A 218 -4.38 2.77 -0.24
C GLY A 218 -3.39 1.99 -1.11
N PHE A 219 -3.60 1.96 -2.43
CA PHE A 219 -2.70 1.38 -3.45
C PHE A 219 -2.21 -0.06 -3.19
N GLY A 220 -2.84 -0.85 -2.35
CA GLY A 220 -2.41 -2.19 -1.94
C GLY A 220 -1.83 -2.25 -0.52
N TRP A 221 -1.48 -1.12 0.11
CA TRP A 221 -0.99 -1.08 1.49
C TRP A 221 -2.14 -1.13 2.51
N TYR A 222 -2.79 -2.30 2.61
CA TYR A 222 -3.96 -2.51 3.46
C TYR A 222 -3.70 -2.17 4.94
N SER A 223 -2.49 -2.44 5.42
CA SER A 223 -2.16 -2.36 6.85
C SER A 223 -1.99 -0.92 7.36
N LEU A 224 -1.65 0.03 6.48
CA LEU A 224 -1.58 1.46 6.81
C LEU A 224 -2.88 2.18 6.43
N SER A 225 -3.38 1.95 5.22
CA SER A 225 -4.54 2.68 4.69
C SER A 225 -5.82 2.41 5.47
N GLY A 226 -6.15 1.13 5.76
CA GLY A 226 -7.36 0.78 6.50
C GLY A 226 -7.40 1.39 7.90
N VAL A 227 -6.23 1.58 8.49
CA VAL A 227 -6.08 2.12 9.85
C VAL A 227 -6.20 3.63 9.86
N LEU A 228 -5.52 4.31 8.93
CA LEU A 228 -5.64 5.75 8.77
C LEU A 228 -7.10 6.14 8.54
N ILE A 229 -7.80 5.40 7.67
CA ILE A 229 -9.22 5.63 7.37
C ILE A 229 -10.09 5.30 8.58
N SER A 230 -9.85 4.19 9.28
CA SER A 230 -10.56 3.86 10.52
C SER A 230 -10.47 4.97 11.57
N LYS A 231 -9.28 5.59 11.67
CA LYS A 231 -8.98 6.60 12.69
C LYS A 231 -9.50 7.99 12.32
N LEU A 232 -9.41 8.35 11.04
CA LEU A 232 -9.77 9.68 10.56
C LEU A 232 -11.25 9.81 10.20
N HIS A 233 -11.91 8.70 9.87
CA HIS A 233 -13.29 8.70 9.38
C HIS A 233 -14.16 7.74 10.19
N SER A 234 -14.10 6.44 9.92
CA SER A 234 -14.91 5.44 10.61
C SER A 234 -14.37 4.03 10.45
N ALA A 235 -14.66 3.16 11.43
CA ALA A 235 -14.26 1.76 11.41
C ALA A 235 -14.87 1.01 10.21
N GLU A 236 -16.09 1.35 9.78
CA GLU A 236 -16.72 0.78 8.58
C GLU A 236 -15.87 1.04 7.33
N LEU A 237 -15.54 2.32 7.08
CA LEU A 237 -14.80 2.72 5.88
C LEU A 237 -13.36 2.20 5.91
N GLY A 238 -12.74 2.16 7.09
CA GLY A 238 -11.42 1.57 7.26
C GLY A 238 -11.39 0.06 7.00
N SER A 239 -12.47 -0.65 7.34
CA SER A 239 -12.63 -2.07 7.05
C SER A 239 -12.84 -2.32 5.56
N LEU A 240 -13.65 -1.48 4.90
CA LEU A 240 -13.79 -1.47 3.44
C LEU A 240 -12.43 -1.27 2.77
N ALA A 241 -11.64 -0.29 3.23
CA ALA A 241 -10.32 -0.01 2.69
C ALA A 241 -9.32 -1.15 2.91
N PHE A 242 -9.30 -1.73 4.11
CA PHE A 242 -8.48 -2.90 4.42
C PHE A 242 -8.80 -4.06 3.46
N LEU A 243 -10.08 -4.45 3.37
CA LEU A 243 -10.51 -5.55 2.50
C LEU A 243 -10.29 -5.24 1.02
N THR A 244 -10.50 -3.99 0.59
CA THR A 244 -10.24 -3.57 -0.81
C THR A 244 -8.79 -3.83 -1.18
N ASN A 245 -7.86 -3.45 -0.32
CA ASN A 245 -6.43 -3.60 -0.59
C ASN A 245 -5.95 -5.06 -0.43
N VAL A 246 -6.55 -5.84 0.47
CA VAL A 246 -6.35 -7.30 0.53
C VAL A 246 -6.84 -7.98 -0.76
N PHE A 247 -8.06 -7.68 -1.21
CA PHE A 247 -8.59 -8.23 -2.46
C PHE A 247 -7.77 -7.78 -3.66
N ARG A 248 -7.25 -6.55 -3.68
CA ARG A 248 -6.37 -6.08 -4.75
C ARG A 248 -5.10 -6.94 -4.84
N GLU A 249 -4.48 -7.27 -3.72
CA GLU A 249 -3.32 -8.17 -3.69
C GLU A 249 -3.68 -9.57 -4.18
N LEU A 250 -4.79 -10.16 -3.70
CA LEU A 250 -5.26 -11.48 -4.12
C LEU A 250 -5.58 -11.53 -5.63
N LEU A 251 -6.29 -10.52 -6.14
CA LEU A 251 -6.59 -10.37 -7.56
C LEU A 251 -5.32 -10.23 -8.38
N THR A 252 -4.33 -9.48 -7.89
CA THR A 252 -3.02 -9.32 -8.55
C THR A 252 -2.35 -10.66 -8.77
N VAL A 253 -2.24 -11.50 -7.74
CA VAL A 253 -1.65 -12.85 -7.85
C VAL A 253 -2.33 -13.66 -8.96
N MET A 254 -3.65 -13.57 -9.06
CA MET A 254 -4.42 -14.34 -10.05
C MET A 254 -4.28 -13.81 -11.48
N ILE A 255 -4.22 -12.49 -11.68
CA ILE A 255 -4.30 -11.90 -13.03
C ILE A 255 -2.92 -11.62 -13.66
N LEU A 256 -1.84 -11.58 -12.88
CA LEU A 256 -0.50 -11.24 -13.36
C LEU A 256 -0.07 -12.03 -14.63
N PRO A 257 -0.25 -13.37 -14.70
CA PRO A 257 0.12 -14.13 -15.90
C PRO A 257 -0.68 -13.70 -17.15
N LEU A 258 -1.96 -13.36 -16.98
CA LEU A 258 -2.81 -12.88 -18.07
C LEU A 258 -2.40 -11.47 -18.50
N VAL A 259 -2.09 -10.60 -17.54
CA VAL A 259 -1.63 -9.23 -17.82
C VAL A 259 -0.34 -9.25 -18.63
N ALA A 260 0.64 -10.06 -18.22
CA ALA A 260 1.90 -10.21 -18.95
C ALA A 260 1.65 -10.69 -20.40
N LYS A 261 0.82 -11.71 -20.58
CA LYS A 261 0.53 -12.31 -21.89
C LYS A 261 -0.13 -11.34 -22.86
N TYR A 262 -1.09 -10.54 -22.40
CA TYR A 262 -1.92 -9.71 -23.28
C TYR A 262 -1.50 -8.24 -23.36
N PHE A 263 -0.84 -7.72 -22.31
CA PHE A 263 -0.57 -6.29 -22.17
C PHE A 263 0.93 -5.96 -22.02
N GLY A 264 1.78 -6.98 -21.93
CA GLY A 264 3.23 -6.85 -21.89
C GLY A 264 3.80 -6.59 -20.51
N SER A 265 5.13 -6.64 -20.42
CA SER A 265 5.86 -6.65 -19.15
C SER A 265 5.61 -5.41 -18.29
N LEU A 266 5.61 -4.18 -18.83
CA LEU A 266 5.38 -2.98 -18.01
C LEU A 266 3.99 -2.93 -17.37
N ALA A 267 2.98 -3.54 -18.00
CA ALA A 267 1.61 -3.51 -17.50
C ALA A 267 1.45 -4.33 -16.22
N VAL A 268 2.34 -5.29 -15.95
CA VAL A 268 2.27 -6.18 -14.77
C VAL A 268 2.49 -5.42 -13.45
N ILE A 269 3.03 -4.20 -13.50
CA ILE A 269 3.24 -3.35 -12.31
C ILE A 269 1.91 -2.81 -11.78
N ALA A 270 0.94 -2.57 -12.67
CA ALA A 270 -0.29 -1.85 -12.32
C ALA A 270 -1.19 -2.55 -11.29
N PRO A 271 -1.44 -3.88 -11.40
CA PRO A 271 -2.30 -4.58 -10.45
C PRO A 271 -1.80 -4.48 -9.00
N GLY A 272 -0.50 -4.74 -8.77
CA GLY A 272 0.07 -4.79 -7.43
C GLY A 272 0.14 -3.43 -6.73
N GLY A 273 0.33 -2.34 -7.48
CA GLY A 273 0.44 -1.02 -6.87
C GLY A 273 1.63 -0.91 -5.89
N ALA A 274 1.39 -0.53 -4.64
CA ALA A 274 2.40 -0.40 -3.60
C ALA A 274 3.14 -1.72 -3.32
N THR A 275 2.45 -2.86 -3.41
CA THR A 275 3.00 -4.18 -3.07
C THR A 275 4.02 -4.67 -4.10
N THR A 276 4.24 -3.95 -5.21
CA THR A 276 5.24 -4.32 -6.21
C THR A 276 6.67 -4.03 -5.74
N MET A 277 6.85 -3.36 -4.61
CA MET A 277 8.14 -3.17 -3.97
C MET A 277 8.59 -4.39 -3.17
N ASP A 278 7.65 -5.20 -2.67
CA ASP A 278 7.93 -6.28 -1.72
C ASP A 278 7.09 -7.55 -1.99
N VAL A 279 5.81 -7.58 -1.59
CA VAL A 279 4.99 -8.80 -1.54
C VAL A 279 4.77 -9.41 -2.91
N THR A 280 4.45 -8.58 -3.90
CA THR A 280 4.16 -9.01 -5.26
C THR A 280 5.37 -8.90 -6.20
N LEU A 281 6.51 -8.40 -5.73
CA LEU A 281 7.72 -8.24 -6.56
C LEU A 281 8.20 -9.56 -7.18
N PRO A 282 8.26 -10.71 -6.45
CA PRO A 282 8.65 -11.98 -7.06
C PRO A 282 7.73 -12.42 -8.18
N LEU A 283 6.42 -12.18 -8.03
CA LEU A 283 5.41 -12.55 -9.02
C LEU A 283 5.44 -11.62 -10.24
N VAL A 284 5.68 -10.32 -10.02
CA VAL A 284 5.91 -9.33 -11.07
C VAL A 284 7.14 -9.69 -11.89
N LYS A 285 8.23 -10.09 -11.23
CA LYS A 285 9.45 -10.59 -11.87
C LYS A 285 9.20 -11.85 -12.69
N GLU A 286 8.48 -12.82 -12.13
CA GLU A 286 8.16 -14.07 -12.81
C GLU A 286 7.30 -13.84 -14.05
N ALA A 287 6.30 -12.96 -13.96
CA ALA A 287 5.38 -12.68 -15.06
C ALA A 287 5.97 -11.72 -16.12
N GLY A 288 6.68 -10.68 -15.70
CA GLY A 288 7.17 -9.59 -16.57
C GLY A 288 8.64 -9.68 -16.97
N GLY A 289 9.44 -10.55 -16.34
CA GLY A 289 10.89 -10.69 -16.55
C GLY A 289 11.75 -9.77 -15.68
N GLU A 290 13.07 -9.91 -15.77
CA GLU A 290 14.03 -9.15 -14.93
C GLU A 290 13.97 -7.64 -15.15
N ALA A 291 13.73 -7.19 -16.39
CA ALA A 291 13.74 -5.78 -16.75
C ALA A 291 12.65 -4.95 -16.03
N VAL A 292 11.59 -5.58 -15.51
CA VAL A 292 10.51 -4.87 -14.78
C VAL A 292 10.76 -4.74 -13.29
N VAL A 293 11.77 -5.44 -12.73
CA VAL A 293 12.02 -5.49 -11.28
C VAL A 293 12.25 -4.09 -10.70
N ILE A 294 13.13 -3.31 -11.30
CA ILE A 294 13.43 -1.95 -10.81
C ILE A 294 12.27 -0.98 -11.03
N PRO A 295 11.66 -0.90 -12.23
CA PRO A 295 10.44 -0.11 -12.41
C PRO A 295 9.33 -0.47 -11.40
N ALA A 296 9.15 -1.75 -11.09
CA ALA A 296 8.18 -2.25 -10.13
C ALA A 296 8.52 -1.83 -8.70
N PHE A 297 9.79 -1.98 -8.30
CA PHE A 297 10.28 -1.58 -7.00
C PHE A 297 10.08 -0.07 -6.76
N VAL A 298 10.52 0.75 -7.72
CA VAL A 298 10.38 2.21 -7.63
C VAL A 298 8.92 2.64 -7.66
N SER A 299 8.09 2.02 -8.52
CA SER A 299 6.66 2.32 -8.55
C SER A 299 6.00 2.00 -7.21
N GLY A 300 6.29 0.84 -6.63
CA GLY A 300 5.76 0.44 -5.33
C GLY A 300 6.20 1.40 -4.22
N ALA A 301 7.49 1.76 -4.18
CA ALA A 301 8.04 2.73 -3.22
C ALA A 301 7.36 4.10 -3.29
N VAL A 302 7.16 4.63 -4.51
CA VAL A 302 6.47 5.91 -4.72
C VAL A 302 5.03 5.82 -4.25
N LEU A 303 4.30 4.77 -4.63
CA LEU A 303 2.91 4.56 -4.21
C LEU A 303 2.79 4.43 -2.69
N SER A 304 3.66 3.65 -2.04
CA SER A 304 3.72 3.51 -0.58
C SER A 304 3.94 4.87 0.10
N SER A 305 4.85 5.69 -0.44
CA SER A 305 5.10 7.04 0.08
C SER A 305 3.91 7.99 -0.09
N LEU A 306 3.06 7.77 -1.11
CA LEU A 306 1.86 8.57 -1.34
C LEU A 306 0.70 8.20 -0.39
N VAL A 307 0.61 6.96 0.11
CA VAL A 307 -0.48 6.51 0.99
C VAL A 307 -0.70 7.43 2.21
N PRO A 308 0.31 7.70 3.07
CA PRO A 308 0.10 8.54 4.26
C PRO A 308 -0.15 10.02 3.95
N LEU A 309 -0.01 10.45 2.69
CA LEU A 309 -0.28 11.81 2.24
C LEU A 309 -1.67 11.93 1.60
N LEU A 310 -1.99 11.04 0.66
CA LEU A 310 -3.22 11.10 -0.13
C LEU A 310 -4.44 10.61 0.65
N VAL A 311 -4.30 9.57 1.48
CA VAL A 311 -5.42 9.05 2.27
C VAL A 311 -6.00 10.14 3.20
N PRO A 312 -5.19 10.82 4.05
CA PRO A 312 -5.72 11.88 4.89
C PRO A 312 -6.19 13.09 4.09
N LEU A 313 -5.55 13.41 2.95
CA LEU A 313 -5.96 14.52 2.09
C LEU A 313 -7.38 14.31 1.55
N PHE A 314 -7.68 13.15 0.98
CA PHE A 314 -9.00 12.87 0.38
C PHE A 314 -10.14 12.80 1.40
N LEU A 315 -9.84 12.41 2.65
CA LEU A 315 -10.85 12.43 3.72
C LEU A 315 -11.20 13.83 4.22
N ASN A 316 -10.40 14.85 3.87
CA ASN A 316 -10.65 16.25 4.25
C ASN A 316 -11.24 17.10 3.11
N ILE A 317 -11.57 16.49 1.96
CA ILE A 317 -12.22 17.13 0.80
C ILE A 317 -13.68 16.74 0.77
#